data_AF-A0A4C2ENW5-F1
#
_entry.id   AF-A0A4C2ENW5-F1
#
_cell.length_a   1.000
_cell.length_b   1.000
_cell.length_c   1.000
_cell.angle_alpha   90.00
_cell.angle_beta   90.00
_cell.angle_gamma   90.00
#
_symmetry.space_group_name_H-M   'P 1'
#
loop_
_entity.id
_entity.type
_entity.pdbx_description
1 polymer ?
#
loop_
_entity_poly.entity_id
_entity_poly.type
_entity_poly.pdbx_seq_one_letter_code
_entity_poly.pdbx_strand_id
1 'polypeptide(L)' 'MTRISPDRLFEETAFIAYHFNWDHDTVMSLPHRERERWCAEISRINERMNEGGER' A
#
# COMPACT_ATOMS: atom_id res chain seq x y z
N MET A 1 1.21 -20.93 -1.39
CA MET A 1 0.60 -20.29 -0.20
C MET A 1 1.66 -19.38 0.41
N THR A 2 1.66 -18.08 0.07
CA THR A 2 2.62 -17.13 0.63
C THR A 2 2.20 -16.83 2.07
N ARG A 3 2.93 -17.36 3.05
CA ARG A 3 2.68 -17.04 4.46
C ARG A 3 3.25 -15.65 4.73
N ILE A 4 2.37 -14.69 4.94
CA ILE A 4 2.74 -13.33 5.32
C ILE A 4 2.83 -13.29 6.83
N SER A 5 3.86 -12.64 7.35
CA SER A 5 3.94 -12.34 8.77
C SER A 5 2.86 -11.31 9.13
N PRO A 6 2.15 -11.46 10.26
CA PRO A 6 1.10 -10.53 10.67
C PRO A 6 1.57 -9.08 10.68
N ASP A 7 2.82 -8.81 11.06
CA ASP A 7 3.42 -7.48 11.03
C ASP A 7 3.42 -6.85 9.63
N ARG A 8 3.79 -7.62 8.60
CA ARG A 8 3.81 -7.15 7.19
C ARG A 8 2.40 -6.88 6.68
N LEU A 9 1.41 -7.65 7.13
CA LEU A 9 0.01 -7.41 6.78
C LEU A 9 -0.49 -6.07 7.35
N PHE A 10 -0.17 -5.79 8.61
CA PHE A 10 -0.54 -4.52 9.24
C PHE A 10 0.18 -3.34 8.57
N GLU A 11 1.45 -3.50 8.21
CA GLU A 11 2.22 -2.48 7.50
C GLU A 11 1.61 -2.17 6.11
N GLU A 12 1.36 -3.19 5.29
CA GLU A 12 0.69 -3.02 3.98
C GLU A 12 -0.67 -2.34 4.13
N THR A 13 -1.43 -2.73 5.16
CA THR A 13 -2.77 -2.18 5.42
C THR A 13 -2.71 -0.72 5.81
N ALA A 14 -1.82 -0.37 6.75
CA ALA A 14 -1.64 1.01 7.20
C ALA A 14 -1.14 1.92 6.07
N PHE A 15 -0.24 1.41 5.23
CA PHE A 15 0.31 2.16 4.09
C PHE A 15 -0.77 2.52 3.07
N ILE A 16 -1.60 1.53 2.68
CA ILE A 16 -2.71 1.75 1.74
C ILE A 16 -3.76 2.68 2.35
N ALA A 17 -4.15 2.44 3.60
CA ALA A 17 -5.13 3.27 4.29
C ALA A 17 -4.68 4.73 4.42
N TYR A 18 -3.40 4.96 4.71
CA TYR A 18 -2.83 6.32 4.82
C TYR A 18 -2.88 7.09 3.49
N HIS A 19 -2.62 6.43 2.36
CA HIS A 19 -2.57 7.10 1.06
C HIS A 19 -3.93 7.25 0.37
N PHE A 20 -4.81 6.26 0.49
CA PHE A 20 -6.12 6.27 -0.18
C PHE A 20 -7.29 6.62 0.74
N ASN A 21 -7.07 6.74 2.05
CA ASN A 21 -8.11 6.90 3.07
C ASN A 21 -9.21 5.83 2.99
N TRP A 22 -8.85 4.62 2.56
CA TRP A 22 -9.75 3.47 2.57
C TRP A 22 -9.90 2.94 3.99
N ASP A 23 -11.09 2.41 4.28
CA ASP A 23 -11.36 1.79 5.57
C ASP A 23 -10.54 0.51 5.77
N HIS A 24 -10.21 0.21 7.04
CA HIS A 24 -9.44 -0.97 7.41
C HIS A 24 -10.05 -2.26 6.86
N ASP A 25 -11.36 -2.44 6.96
CA ASP A 25 -12.06 -3.64 6.47
C ASP A 25 -11.93 -3.77 4.95
N THR A 26 -11.94 -2.64 4.24
CA THR A 26 -11.79 -2.63 2.78
C THR A 26 -10.41 -3.15 2.39
N VAL A 27 -9.36 -2.68 3.05
CA VAL A 27 -7.97 -3.08 2.73
C VAL A 27 -7.68 -4.51 3.18
N MET A 28 -8.23 -4.94 4.31
CA MET A 28 -8.13 -6.32 4.79
C MET A 28 -8.86 -7.32 3.89
N SER A 29 -9.96 -6.91 3.25
CA SER A 29 -10.71 -7.75 2.30
C SER A 29 -9.94 -8.07 1.02
N LEU A 30 -8.93 -7.27 0.68
CA LEU A 30 -8.14 -7.46 -0.52
C LEU A 30 -7.26 -8.73 -0.41
N PRO A 31 -7.06 -9.47 -1.52
CA PRO A 31 -6.01 -10.46 -1.61
C PRO A 31 -4.63 -9.83 -1.40
N HIS A 32 -3.69 -10.58 -0.82
CA HIS A 32 -2.32 -10.09 -0.62
C HIS A 32 -1.66 -9.56 -1.90
N ARG A 33 -1.89 -10.24 -3.03
CA ARG A 33 -1.36 -9.81 -4.33
C ARG A 33 -1.86 -8.45 -4.77
N GLU A 34 -3.11 -8.12 -4.43
CA GLU A 34 -3.67 -6.80 -4.71
C GLU A 34 -3.08 -5.75 -3.78
N ARG A 35 -2.95 -6.04 -2.47
CA ARG A 35 -2.25 -5.12 -1.54
C ARG A 35 -0.81 -4.84 -1.97
N GLU A 36 -0.04 -5.87 -2.33
CA GLU A 36 1.33 -5.69 -2.83
C GLU A 36 1.36 -4.79 -4.06
N ARG A 37 0.41 -4.95 -4.99
CA ARG A 37 0.30 -4.11 -6.17
C ARG A 37 -0.03 -2.66 -5.82
N TRP A 38 -0.98 -2.43 -4.91
CA TRP A 38 -1.33 -1.09 -4.45
C TRP A 38 -0.16 -0.39 -3.76
N CYS A 39 0.58 -1.08 -2.89
CA CYS A 39 1.80 -0.55 -2.28
C CYS A 39 2.82 -0.13 -3.35
N ALA A 40 3.04 -0.95 -4.38
CA ALA A 40 3.97 -0.62 -5.46
C ALA A 40 3.51 0.60 -6.30
N GLU A 41 2.21 0.72 -6.58
CA GLU A 41 1.69 1.87 -7.32
C GLU A 41 1.76 3.17 -6.50
N ILE A 42 1.49 3.12 -5.19
CA ILE A 42 1.65 4.25 -4.28
C ILE A 42 3.10 4.73 -4.31
N SER A 43 4.08 3.83 -4.16
CA SER A 43 5.50 4.19 -4.21
C SER A 43 5.86 4.86 -5.53
N ARG A 44 5.41 4.31 -6.67
CA ARG A 44 5.66 4.93 -7.99
C ARG A 44 5.06 6.32 -8.12
N ILE A 45 3.87 6.55 -7.58
CA ILE A 45 3.23 7.87 -7.60
C ILE A 45 4.04 8.84 -6.73
N ASN A 46 4.42 8.43 -5.52
CA ASN A 46 5.23 9.25 -4.61
C ASN A 46 6.60 9.60 -5.21
N GLU A 47 7.28 8.63 -5.83
CA GLU A 47 8.55 8.83 -6.53
C GLU A 47 8.39 9.90 -7.62
N ARG A 48 7.41 9.75 -8.51
CA ARG A 48 7.15 10.73 -9.59
C ARG A 48 6.77 12.11 -9.09
N MET A 49 6.01 12.20 -7.99
CA MET A 49 5.64 13.48 -7.38
C MET A 49 6.85 14.16 -6.75
N ASN A 50 7.73 13.40 -6.10
CA ASN A 50 8.94 13.93 -5.48
C ASN A 50 9.95 14.39 -6.56
N GLU A 51 10.14 13.62 -7.63
CA GLU A 51 11.00 13.98 -8.77
C GLU A 51 10.53 15.26 -9.50
N GLY A 52 9.22 15.55 -9.46
CA GLY A 52 8.64 16.77 -10.03
C GLY A 52 8.69 18.00 -9.13
N GLY A 53 8.98 17.83 -7.84
CA GLY A 53 8.99 18.88 -6.82
C GLY A 53 10.35 19.54 -6.58
N GLU A 54 11.44 18.96 -7.12
CA GLU A 54 12.81 19.49 -7.00
C GLU A 54 13.15 20.53 -8.10
N ARG A 55 12.24 21.46 -8.41
CA ARG A 55 12.48 22.57 -9.34
C ARG A 55 12.23 23.93 -8.70
#